data_AF-A0A1H6P7G0-F1
#
_entry.id   AF-A0A1H6P7G0-F1
#
_cell.length_a   1.000
_cell.length_b   1.000
_cell.length_c   1.000
_cell.angle_alpha   90.00
_cell.angle_beta   90.00
_cell.angle_gamma   90.00
#
_symmetry.space_group_name_H-M   'P 1'
#
loop_
_entity.id
_entity.type
_entity.pdbx_description
1 polymer ?
#
loop_
_entity_poly.entity_id
_entity_poly.type
_entity_poly.pdbx_seq_one_letter_code
_entity_poly.pdbx_strand_id
1 'polypeptide(L)'
;MRSEWIAALAIMLPAAAPAQDITQRPVRTERISGVPVGVGLYEVAPDGTVLIDWRAVEAAAEGSADRASTPVAKAMLAIRDSKWKPMAR
;
A
#
# COMPACT_ATOMS: atom_id res chain seq x y z
N MET A 1 31.42 -56.98 3.75
CA MET A 1 32.23 -55.74 3.74
C MET A 1 31.31 -54.61 3.32
N ARG A 2 30.99 -53.72 4.25
CA ARG A 2 29.95 -52.69 4.14
C ARG A 2 30.68 -51.37 3.90
N SER A 3 30.71 -50.92 2.66
CA SER A 3 31.31 -49.63 2.29
C SER A 3 30.24 -48.55 2.44
N GLU A 4 30.30 -47.85 3.56
CA GLU A 4 29.50 -46.65 3.84
C GLU A 4 30.06 -45.48 3.03
N TRP A 5 29.31 -45.02 2.03
CA TRP A 5 29.63 -43.82 1.28
C TRP A 5 29.07 -42.62 2.03
N ILE A 6 29.95 -41.85 2.67
CA ILE A 6 29.61 -40.57 3.29
C ILE A 6 29.34 -39.58 2.14
N ALA A 7 28.06 -39.27 1.93
CA ALA A 7 27.65 -38.19 1.04
C ALA A 7 28.04 -36.86 1.69
N ALA A 8 29.06 -36.20 1.13
CA ALA A 8 29.42 -34.84 1.49
C ALA A 8 28.30 -33.90 1.04
N LEU A 9 27.49 -33.46 2.00
CA LEU A 9 26.46 -32.44 1.83
C LEU A 9 27.15 -31.09 1.59
N ALA A 10 27.26 -30.68 0.32
CA ALA A 10 27.69 -29.34 -0.05
C ALA A 10 26.58 -28.35 0.35
N ILE A 11 26.71 -27.75 1.53
CA ILE A 11 25.87 -26.63 1.96
C ILE A 11 26.22 -25.45 1.05
N MET A 12 25.40 -25.23 0.03
CA MET A 12 25.40 -23.99 -0.74
C MET A 12 25.06 -22.85 0.24
N LEU A 13 26.08 -22.09 0.65
CA LEU A 13 25.85 -20.81 1.32
C LEU A 13 25.08 -19.91 0.34
N PRO A 14 23.94 -19.30 0.73
CA PRO A 14 23.37 -18.24 -0.06
C PRO A 14 24.39 -17.10 -0.10
N ALA A 15 24.85 -16.76 -1.31
CA ALA A 15 25.66 -15.58 -1.54
C ALA A 15 24.94 -14.38 -0.92
N ALA A 16 25.59 -13.71 0.03
CA ALA A 16 25.08 -12.48 0.61
C ALA A 16 24.83 -11.49 -0.53
N ALA A 17 23.56 -11.18 -0.80
CA ALA A 17 23.22 -10.11 -1.72
C ALA A 17 23.88 -8.83 -1.22
N PRO A 18 24.56 -8.05 -2.09
CA PRO A 18 25.09 -6.76 -1.68
C PRO A 18 23.92 -5.91 -1.19
N ALA A 19 24.05 -5.35 0.01
CA ALA A 19 23.11 -4.37 0.53
C ALA A 19 22.95 -3.29 -0.55
N GLN A 20 21.72 -3.17 -1.07
CA GLN A 20 21.41 -2.13 -2.03
C GLN A 20 21.69 -0.81 -1.33
N ASP A 21 22.65 -0.05 -1.85
CA ASP A 21 22.87 1.34 -1.46
C ASP A 21 21.61 2.09 -1.91
N ILE A 22 20.61 2.15 -1.02
CA ILE A 22 19.38 2.90 -1.26
C ILE A 22 19.80 4.36 -1.15
N THR A 23 20.33 4.89 -2.25
CA THR A 23 20.47 6.33 -2.46
C THR A 23 19.04 6.89 -2.51
N GLN A 24 18.46 7.09 -1.32
CA GLN A 24 17.07 7.45 -1.15
C GLN A 24 16.88 8.83 -1.79
N ARG A 25 16.25 8.86 -2.96
CA ARG A 25 16.00 10.10 -3.70
C ARG A 25 15.32 11.08 -2.74
N PRO A 26 15.79 12.34 -2.63
CA PRO A 26 15.18 13.30 -1.72
C PRO A 26 13.69 13.43 -2.03
N VAL A 27 12.85 12.99 -1.10
CA VAL A 27 11.39 13.08 -1.21
C VAL A 27 10.98 14.47 -0.77
N ARG A 28 10.44 15.26 -1.70
CA ARG A 28 9.87 16.57 -1.39
C ARG A 28 8.47 16.37 -0.82
N THR A 29 8.32 16.59 0.48
CA THR A 29 7.02 16.54 1.16
C THR A 29 6.35 17.91 1.09
N GLU A 30 5.10 17.96 0.65
CA GLU A 30 4.25 19.16 0.70
C GLU A 30 3.20 18.98 1.80
N ARG A 31 3.04 19.98 2.66
CA ARG A 31 1.99 19.98 3.67
C ARG A 31 0.70 20.46 3.04
N ILE A 32 -0.31 19.61 3.00
CA ILE A 32 -1.66 19.97 2.57
C ILE A 32 -2.41 20.51 3.78
N SER A 33 -2.86 21.76 3.73
CA SER A 33 -3.73 22.39 4.72
C SER A 33 -5.12 22.61 4.13
N GLY A 34 -6.18 22.21 4.84
CA GLY A 34 -7.55 22.35 4.36
C GLY A 34 -8.56 21.46 5.11
N VAL A 35 -9.72 21.25 4.48
CA VAL A 35 -10.80 20.38 4.93
C VAL A 35 -10.26 18.96 5.25
N PRO A 36 -10.79 18.25 6.27
CA PRO A 36 -10.37 16.89 6.56
C PRO A 36 -10.41 16.00 5.31
N VAL A 37 -9.39 15.17 5.16
CA VAL A 37 -9.26 14.27 4.02
C VAL A 37 -10.47 13.33 3.96
N GLY A 38 -11.13 13.26 2.80
CA GLY A 38 -12.27 12.35 2.58
C GLY A 38 -13.64 12.89 2.98
N VAL A 39 -13.74 14.18 3.35
CA VAL A 39 -15.05 14.83 3.57
C VAL A 39 -15.90 14.75 2.30
N GLY A 40 -17.10 14.19 2.44
CA GLY A 40 -18.04 13.97 1.32
C GLY A 40 -17.81 12.69 0.52
N LEU A 41 -16.76 11.92 0.80
CA LEU A 41 -16.58 10.58 0.19
C LEU A 41 -17.34 9.49 0.94
N TYR A 42 -17.46 9.66 2.25
CA TYR A 42 -18.18 8.74 3.11
C TYR A 42 -18.72 9.47 4.34
N GLU A 43 -19.71 8.85 4.97
CA GLU A 43 -20.20 9.21 6.29
C GLU A 43 -20.22 7.97 7.19
N VAL A 44 -20.12 8.20 8.50
CA VAL A 44 -20.25 7.13 9.50
C VAL A 44 -21.56 7.36 10.23
N ALA A 45 -22.49 6.43 10.08
CA ALA A 45 -23.76 6.44 10.77
C ALA A 45 -23.58 6.21 12.28
N PRO A 46 -24.58 6.55 13.12
CA PRO A 46 -24.48 6.44 14.57
C PRO A 46 -24.20 5.03 15.10
N ASP A 47 -24.53 4.00 14.32
CA ASP A 47 -24.28 2.59 14.61
C ASP A 47 -22.87 2.12 14.21
N GLY A 48 -22.05 3.01 13.65
CA GLY A 48 -20.73 2.71 13.12
C GLY A 48 -20.72 2.20 11.68
N THR A 49 -21.88 2.12 11.02
CA THR A 49 -21.96 1.74 9.60
C THR A 49 -21.34 2.85 8.75
N VAL A 50 -20.42 2.48 7.84
CA VAL A 50 -19.81 3.43 6.90
C VAL A 50 -20.61 3.43 5.60
N LEU A 51 -21.19 4.57 5.25
CA LEU A 51 -21.89 4.80 3.99
C LEU A 51 -20.95 5.53 3.03
N ILE A 52 -20.75 4.97 1.84
CA ILE A 52 -19.78 5.48 0.87
C ILE A 52 -20.52 5.98 -0.37
N ASP A 53 -20.23 7.22 -0.78
CA ASP A 53 -20.66 7.73 -2.08
C ASP A 53 -19.63 7.32 -3.15
N TRP A 54 -19.90 6.20 -3.82
CA TRP A 54 -19.00 5.68 -4.85
C TRP A 54 -18.85 6.60 -6.05
N ARG A 55 -19.85 7.42 -6.37
CA ARG A 55 -19.75 8.37 -7.50
C ARG A 55 -18.82 9.51 -7.14
N ALA A 56 -18.90 10.04 -5.92
CA ALA A 56 -17.98 11.04 -5.42
C ALA A 56 -16.54 10.50 -5.34
N VAL A 57 -16.37 9.25 -4.91
CA VAL A 57 -15.06 8.56 -4.88
C VAL A 57 -14.45 8.45 -6.28
N GLU A 58 -15.22 8.01 -7.28
CA GLU A 58 -14.73 7.91 -8.66
C GLU A 58 -14.31 9.27 -9.22
N ALA A 59 -15.13 10.30 -9.03
CA ALA A 59 -14.82 11.66 -9.46
C ALA A 59 -13.58 12.24 -8.75
N ALA A 60 -13.43 11.99 -7.45
CA ALA A 60 -12.27 12.46 -6.68
C ALA A 60 -10.97 11.75 -7.08
N ALA A 61 -11.05 10.49 -7.53
CA ALA A 61 -9.90 9.73 -7.99
C ALA A 61 -9.36 10.21 -9.36
N GLU A 62 -10.23 10.74 -10.21
CA GLU A 62 -9.87 11.35 -11.52
C GLU A 62 -9.13 12.70 -11.37
N GLY A 63 -9.16 13.31 -10.17
CA GLY A 63 -8.25 14.38 -9.78
C GLY A 63 -8.71 15.81 -10.11
N SER A 64 -9.98 16.02 -10.46
CA SER A 64 -10.48 17.34 -10.89
C SER A 64 -10.97 18.24 -9.74
N ALA A 65 -11.27 17.71 -8.56
CA ALA A 65 -12.00 18.48 -7.53
C ALA A 65 -11.24 18.71 -6.20
N ASP A 66 -10.41 17.78 -5.73
CA ASP A 66 -9.74 17.92 -4.42
C ASP A 66 -8.45 17.09 -4.31
N ARG A 67 -7.29 17.77 -4.32
CA ARG A 67 -5.99 17.12 -4.13
C ARG A 67 -5.85 16.44 -2.78
N ALA A 68 -6.55 16.91 -1.75
CA ALA A 68 -6.49 16.32 -0.42
C ALA A 68 -7.18 14.94 -0.41
N SER A 69 -8.30 14.82 -1.11
CA SER A 69 -9.12 13.60 -1.14
C SER A 69 -8.71 12.58 -2.20
N THR A 70 -7.98 12.97 -3.26
CA THR A 70 -7.53 12.04 -4.31
C THR A 70 -6.78 10.80 -3.79
N PRO A 71 -5.83 10.89 -2.84
CA PRO A 71 -5.14 9.70 -2.32
C PRO A 71 -6.09 8.72 -1.61
N VAL A 72 -7.05 9.24 -0.85
CA VAL A 72 -8.03 8.42 -0.14
C VAL A 72 -9.03 7.79 -1.11
N ALA A 73 -9.53 8.55 -2.08
CA ALA A 73 -10.39 8.01 -3.13
C ALA A 73 -9.72 6.85 -3.90
N LYS A 74 -8.44 7.00 -4.27
CA LYS A 74 -7.66 5.94 -4.93
C LYS A 74 -7.49 4.71 -4.03
N ALA A 75 -7.27 4.90 -2.73
CA ALA A 75 -7.20 3.79 -1.79
C ALA A 75 -8.54 3.05 -1.66
N MET A 76 -9.66 3.78 -1.56
CA MET A 76 -11.01 3.20 -1.50
C MET A 76 -11.33 2.38 -2.75
N LEU A 77 -11.00 2.88 -3.95
CA LEU A 77 -11.15 2.12 -5.20
C LEU A 77 -10.27 0.87 -5.22
N ALA A 78 -9.01 0.97 -4.77
CA ALA A 78 -8.13 -0.19 -4.69
C ALA A 78 -8.66 -1.27 -3.74
N ILE A 79 -9.28 -0.87 -2.63
CA ILE A 79 -9.94 -1.79 -1.69
C ILE A 79 -11.17 -2.44 -2.34
N ARG A 80 -12.07 -1.64 -2.93
CA ARG A 80 -13.28 -2.11 -3.64
C ARG A 80 -12.93 -3.14 -4.71
N ASP A 81 -11.93 -2.82 -5.53
CA ASP A 81 -11.51 -3.64 -6.65
C ASP A 81 -10.62 -4.83 -6.24
N SER A 82 -10.41 -5.08 -4.94
CA SER A 82 -9.51 -6.13 -4.42
C SER A 82 -8.07 -6.02 -4.93
N LYS A 83 -7.63 -4.82 -5.29
CA LYS A 83 -6.25 -4.50 -5.72
C LYS A 83 -5.35 -4.07 -4.55
N TRP A 84 -5.95 -3.76 -3.40
CA TRP A 84 -5.22 -3.42 -2.19
C TRP A 84 -4.40 -4.60 -1.67
N LYS A 85 -3.11 -4.38 -1.42
CA LYS A 85 -2.23 -5.35 -0.77
C LYS A 85 -1.95 -4.92 0.67
N PRO A 86 -2.18 -5.78 1.67
CA PRO A 86 -1.72 -5.52 3.03
C PRO A 86 -0.20 -5.33 3.02
N MET A 87 0.30 -4.37 3.80
CA MET A 87 1.72 -4.36 4.13
C MET A 87 2.02 -5.60 4.95
N ALA A 88 3.01 -6.39 4.52
CA ALA A 88 3.58 -7.43 5.34
C ALA A 88 4.17 -6.76 6.60
N ARG A 89 3.75 -7.24 7.77
CA ARG A 89 4.29 -6.80 9.06
C ARG A 89 5.66 -7.40 9.30
#